data_AF-A0A5Q0UI84-F1
#
_entry.id   AF-A0A5Q0UI84-F1
#
_cell.length_a   1.000
_cell.length_b   1.000
_cell.length_c   1.000
_cell.angle_alpha   90.00
_cell.angle_beta   90.00
_cell.angle_gamma   90.00
#
_symmetry.space_group_name_H-M   'P 1'
#
loop_
_entity.id
_entity.type
_entity.pdbx_description
1 polymer ?
#
loop_
_entity_poly.entity_id
_entity_poly.type
_entity_poly.pdbx_seq_one_letter_code
_entity_poly.pdbx_strand_id
1 'polypeptide(L)'
;MLRRLCENGPVVLVPLAWTFAIAAHLDALALRTVLIAHLVMDAILVAFTVLSWSAMRRGVLRAWRLVLLVGLALTLLGTTGLLQTPPASSLLWLTVVGWLLVPAGGLAYTGRHVDRSPLAYTGGAVLSALGAIVYVAGTVVSGDPLVLVAGLAVAGVGQTAGIVAAVRDY
;
A
#
# COMPACT_ATOMS: atom_id res chain seq x y z
N MET A 1 -5.74 -13.81 20.22
CA MET A 1 -5.21 -12.42 20.18
C MET A 1 -4.59 -12.08 18.84
N LEU A 2 -3.64 -12.88 18.32
CA LEU A 2 -2.99 -12.63 17.01
C LEU A 2 -3.96 -12.42 15.85
N ARG A 3 -5.05 -13.19 15.79
CA ARG A 3 -6.09 -13.04 14.76
C ARG A 3 -6.72 -11.62 14.74
N ARG A 4 -7.09 -11.08 15.91
CA ARG A 4 -7.64 -9.71 16.02
C ARG A 4 -6.60 -8.65 15.62
N LEU A 5 -5.32 -8.91 15.89
CA LEU A 5 -4.24 -8.01 15.47
C LEU A 5 -4.08 -8.01 13.95
N CYS A 6 -4.21 -9.17 13.28
CA CYS A 6 -4.20 -9.23 11.82
C CYS A 6 -5.46 -8.63 11.19
N GLU A 7 -6.62 -8.73 11.85
CA GLU A 7 -7.88 -8.17 11.36
C GLU A 7 -7.91 -6.64 11.47
N ASN A 8 -7.44 -6.10 12.60
CA ASN A 8 -7.54 -4.66 12.88
C ASN A 8 -6.25 -3.89 12.61
N GLY A 9 -5.09 -4.55 12.67
CA GLY A 9 -3.78 -3.92 12.48
C GLY A 9 -3.66 -3.07 11.21
N PRO A 10 -4.20 -3.51 10.05
CA PRO A 10 -4.15 -2.73 8.82
C PRO A 10 -4.74 -1.31 8.95
N VAL A 11 -5.73 -1.09 9.83
CA VAL A 11 -6.38 0.22 9.99
C VAL A 11 -5.42 1.29 10.48
N VAL A 12 -4.36 0.90 11.19
CA VAL A 12 -3.30 1.80 11.67
C VAL A 12 -2.08 1.71 10.75
N LEU A 13 -1.71 0.50 10.30
CA LEU A 13 -0.51 0.28 9.51
C LEU A 13 -0.56 0.94 8.13
N VAL A 14 -1.71 0.88 7.44
CA VAL A 14 -1.86 1.46 6.09
C VAL A 14 -1.70 2.99 6.09
N PRO A 15 -2.41 3.76 6.93
CA PRO A 15 -2.20 5.21 6.96
C PRO A 15 -0.79 5.57 7.41
N LEU A 16 -0.21 4.87 8.40
CA LEU A 16 1.18 5.10 8.83
C LEU A 16 2.18 4.87 7.69
N ALA A 17 2.01 3.82 6.90
CA ALA A 17 2.88 3.52 5.77
C ALA A 17 2.85 4.65 4.73
N TRP A 18 1.66 5.19 4.40
CA TRP A 18 1.54 6.33 3.48
C TRP A 18 2.09 7.62 4.05
N THR A 19 1.89 7.91 5.35
CA THR A 19 2.52 9.05 6.01
C THR A 19 4.04 8.96 5.96
N PHE A 20 4.60 7.76 6.21
CA PHE A 20 6.04 7.54 6.13
C PHE A 20 6.56 7.72 4.69
N ALA A 21 5.85 7.19 3.69
CA ALA A 21 6.19 7.38 2.28
C ALA A 21 6.19 8.86 1.88
N ILE A 22 5.19 9.63 2.34
CA ILE A 22 5.12 11.08 2.12
C ILE A 22 6.32 11.79 2.77
N ALA A 23 6.64 11.46 4.03
CA ALA A 23 7.79 12.03 4.72
C ALA A 23 9.12 11.72 4.01
N ALA A 24 9.24 10.53 3.40
CA ALA A 24 10.40 10.17 2.59
C ALA A 24 10.50 11.01 1.31
N HIS A 25 9.38 11.31 0.64
CA HIS A 25 9.35 12.15 -0.57
C HIS A 25 9.57 13.64 -0.28
N LEU A 26 9.38 14.05 0.97
CA LEU A 26 9.68 15.40 1.46
C LEU A 26 11.11 15.53 1.99
N ASP A 27 11.96 14.53 1.78
CA ASP A 27 13.34 14.46 2.28
C ASP A 27 13.45 14.63 3.81
N ALA A 28 12.37 14.37 4.55
CA ALA A 28 12.34 14.49 6.01
C ALA A 28 13.01 13.29 6.72
N LEU A 29 13.38 12.25 5.96
CA LEU A 29 13.91 10.99 6.48
C LEU A 29 15.26 10.67 5.83
N ALA A 30 16.22 10.24 6.65
CA ALA A 30 17.47 9.71 6.13
C ALA A 30 17.22 8.42 5.33
N LEU A 31 18.01 8.20 4.27
CA LEU A 31 17.92 7.00 3.42
C LEU A 31 17.98 5.70 4.24
N ARG A 32 18.85 5.66 5.27
CA ARG A 32 18.95 4.52 6.19
C ARG A 32 17.65 4.25 6.95
N THR A 33 16.91 5.28 7.32
CA THR A 33 15.61 5.17 7.97
C THR A 33 14.58 4.57 7.02
N VAL A 34 14.59 4.99 5.74
CA VAL A 34 13.71 4.43 4.70
C VAL A 34 14.01 2.96 4.43
N LEU A 35 15.28 2.56 4.42
CA LEU A 35 15.70 1.16 4.30
C LEU A 35 15.21 0.31 5.48
N ILE A 36 15.41 0.79 6.71
CA ILE A 36 14.93 0.07 7.91
C ILE A 36 13.41 -0.09 7.85
N ALA A 37 12.68 0.95 7.44
CA ALA A 37 11.24 0.86 7.30
C ALA A 37 10.80 -0.19 6.27
N HIS A 38 11.49 -0.30 5.13
CA HIS A 38 11.22 -1.37 4.16
C HIS A 38 11.46 -2.76 4.75
N LEU A 39 12.57 -2.96 5.47
CA LEU A 39 12.85 -4.24 6.15
C LEU A 39 11.79 -4.61 7.20
N VAL A 40 11.31 -3.62 7.95
CA VAL A 40 10.21 -3.80 8.90
C VAL A 40 8.92 -4.16 8.16
N MET A 41 8.61 -3.47 7.06
CA MET A 41 7.44 -3.77 6.24
C MET A 41 7.52 -5.16 5.60
N ASP A 42 8.67 -5.59 5.12
CA ASP A 42 8.91 -6.96 4.62
C ASP A 42 8.57 -7.99 5.71
N ALA A 43 9.08 -7.80 6.93
CA ALA A 43 8.80 -8.68 8.06
C ALA A 43 7.30 -8.69 8.43
N ILE A 44 6.65 -7.52 8.46
CA ILE A 44 5.21 -7.41 8.74
C ILE A 44 4.40 -8.14 7.66
N LEU A 45 4.69 -7.93 6.38
CA LEU A 45 3.97 -8.56 5.27
C LEU A 45 4.13 -10.08 5.28
N VAL A 46 5.33 -10.58 5.54
CA VAL A 46 5.58 -12.02 5.74
C VAL A 46 4.74 -12.55 6.91
N ALA A 47 4.80 -11.90 8.07
CA ALA A 47 4.05 -12.30 9.25
C ALA A 47 2.54 -12.33 8.99
N PHE A 48 1.98 -11.26 8.41
CA PHE A 48 0.56 -11.19 8.06
C PHE A 48 0.14 -12.29 7.10
N THR A 49 0.93 -12.52 6.05
CA THR A 49 0.66 -13.51 5.02
C THR A 49 0.65 -14.93 5.60
N VAL A 50 1.65 -15.27 6.42
CA VAL A 50 1.77 -16.58 7.05
C VAL A 50 0.66 -16.80 8.07
N LEU A 51 0.44 -15.84 8.96
CA LEU A 51 -0.56 -15.96 10.04
C LEU A 51 -2.01 -16.00 9.51
N SER A 52 -2.28 -15.34 8.38
CA SER A 52 -3.62 -15.27 7.80
C SER A 52 -3.85 -16.28 6.68
N TRP A 53 -2.86 -17.12 6.35
CA TRP A 53 -2.86 -17.95 5.14
C TRP A 53 -4.10 -18.84 5.01
N SER A 54 -4.47 -19.53 6.09
CA SER A 54 -5.58 -20.49 6.11
C SER A 54 -6.95 -19.81 6.02
N ALA A 55 -7.07 -18.59 6.55
CA ALA A 55 -8.27 -17.77 6.48
C ALA A 55 -8.47 -17.18 5.06
N MET A 56 -7.37 -16.86 4.38
CA MET A 56 -7.39 -16.19 3.07
C MET A 56 -7.41 -17.15 1.86
N ARG A 57 -8.01 -18.33 1.99
CA ARG A 57 -8.00 -19.34 0.92
C ARG A 57 -9.05 -19.14 -0.17
N ARG A 58 -10.12 -18.39 0.10
CA ARG A 58 -11.32 -18.30 -0.78
C ARG A 58 -11.86 -16.87 -0.86
N GLY A 59 -12.65 -16.61 -1.91
CA GLY A 59 -13.36 -15.35 -2.13
C GLY A 59 -12.45 -14.12 -2.15
N VAL A 60 -12.98 -13.00 -1.65
CA VAL A 60 -12.27 -11.72 -1.52
C VAL A 60 -10.96 -11.85 -0.74
N LEU A 61 -10.93 -12.64 0.33
CA LEU A 61 -9.70 -12.84 1.09
C LEU A 61 -8.59 -13.50 0.26
N ARG A 62 -8.92 -14.37 -0.71
CA ARG A 62 -7.91 -14.91 -1.64
C ARG A 62 -7.29 -13.81 -2.51
N ALA A 63 -8.09 -12.84 -2.96
CA ALA A 63 -7.57 -11.70 -3.72
C ALA A 63 -6.64 -10.85 -2.85
N TRP A 64 -7.00 -10.59 -1.59
CA TRP A 64 -6.13 -9.87 -0.65
C TRP A 64 -4.85 -10.64 -0.31
N ARG A 65 -4.86 -11.97 -0.32
CA ARG A 65 -3.62 -12.75 -0.18
C ARG A 65 -2.68 -12.51 -1.36
N LEU A 66 -3.22 -12.41 -2.57
CA LEU A 66 -2.41 -12.04 -3.74
C LEU A 66 -1.88 -10.61 -3.62
N VAL A 67 -2.70 -9.67 -3.14
CA VAL A 67 -2.25 -8.29 -2.84
C VAL A 67 -1.07 -8.30 -1.87
N LEU A 68 -1.13 -9.08 -0.78
CA LEU A 68 -0.03 -9.21 0.17
C LEU A 68 1.23 -9.83 -0.45
N LEU A 69 1.08 -10.88 -1.26
CA LEU A 69 2.22 -11.55 -1.91
C LEU A 69 2.90 -10.65 -2.96
N VAL A 70 2.11 -9.98 -3.80
CA VAL A 70 2.64 -9.02 -4.77
C VAL A 70 3.21 -7.80 -4.05
N GLY A 71 2.54 -7.32 -3.01
CA GLY A 71 3.03 -6.24 -2.15
C GLY A 71 4.37 -6.57 -1.51
N LEU A 72 4.56 -7.79 -1.01
CA LEU A 72 5.85 -8.27 -0.49
C LEU A 72 6.93 -8.25 -1.58
N ALA A 73 6.63 -8.74 -2.78
CA ALA A 73 7.59 -8.69 -3.89
C ALA A 73 7.98 -7.26 -4.26
N LEU A 74 7.02 -6.33 -4.25
CA LEU A 74 7.27 -4.91 -4.49
C LEU A 74 8.09 -4.27 -3.37
N THR A 75 7.80 -4.56 -2.10
CA THR A 75 8.58 -4.04 -0.97
C THR A 75 10.01 -4.57 -1.00
N LEU A 76 10.21 -5.86 -1.29
CA LEU A 76 11.53 -6.44 -1.50
C LEU A 76 12.27 -5.75 -2.66
N LEU A 77 11.56 -5.41 -3.74
CA LEU A 77 12.16 -4.63 -4.84
C LEU A 77 12.63 -3.26 -4.33
N GLY A 78 11.83 -2.57 -3.54
CA GLY A 78 12.21 -1.33 -2.87
C GLY A 78 13.43 -1.49 -1.98
N THR A 79 13.46 -2.55 -1.16
CA THR A 79 14.61 -2.93 -0.31
C THR A 79 15.87 -3.11 -1.16
N THR A 80 15.79 -3.87 -2.26
CA THR A 80 16.94 -4.06 -3.16
C THR A 80 17.38 -2.77 -3.85
N GLY A 81 16.45 -1.87 -4.17
CA GLY A 81 16.77 -0.55 -4.73
C GLY A 81 17.50 0.35 -3.74
N LEU A 82 17.11 0.32 -2.47
CA LEU A 82 17.73 1.10 -1.39
C LEU A 82 19.12 0.60 -0.99
N LEU A 83 19.42 -0.69 -1.19
CA LEU A 83 20.72 -1.28 -0.89
C LEU A 83 21.80 -0.94 -1.93
N GLN A 84 21.42 -0.43 -3.10
CA GLN A 84 22.36 -0.05 -4.16
C GLN A 84 23.03 1.29 -3.86
N THR A 85 24.23 1.50 -4.40
CA THR A 85 24.98 2.76 -4.28
C THR A 85 25.38 3.24 -5.68
N PRO A 86 24.74 4.29 -6.22
CA PRO A 86 23.58 5.02 -5.66
C PRO A 86 22.29 4.18 -5.67
N PRO A 87 21.25 4.57 -4.90
CA PRO A 87 19.96 3.89 -4.90
C PRO A 87 19.33 3.83 -6.29
N ALA A 88 18.71 2.69 -6.62
CA ALA A 88 18.11 2.48 -7.93
C ALA A 88 16.73 3.13 -8.02
N SER A 89 16.67 4.38 -8.49
CA SER A 89 15.43 5.17 -8.59
C SER A 89 14.29 4.46 -9.34
N SER A 90 14.60 3.66 -10.36
CA SER A 90 13.61 2.89 -11.12
C SER A 90 12.91 1.82 -10.27
N LEU A 91 13.63 1.16 -9.37
CA LEU A 91 13.08 0.15 -8.46
C LEU A 91 12.21 0.79 -7.38
N LEU A 92 12.63 1.94 -6.85
CA LEU A 92 11.87 2.70 -5.86
C LEU A 92 10.58 3.24 -6.47
N TRP A 93 10.64 3.77 -7.69
CA TRP A 93 9.47 4.22 -8.43
C TRP A 93 8.48 3.08 -8.69
N LEU A 94 8.97 1.91 -9.14
CA LEU A 94 8.13 0.74 -9.36
C LEU A 94 7.48 0.24 -8.06
N THR A 95 8.19 0.33 -6.93
CA THR A 95 7.66 0.00 -5.61
C THR A 95 6.47 0.88 -5.25
N VAL A 96 6.62 2.20 -5.41
CA VAL A 96 5.54 3.16 -5.09
C VAL A 96 4.35 2.96 -6.01
N VAL A 97 4.56 2.94 -7.33
CA VAL A 97 3.47 2.77 -8.31
C VAL A 97 2.77 1.42 -8.10
N GLY A 98 3.51 0.36 -7.82
CA GLY A 98 2.95 -0.95 -7.50
C GLY A 98 2.05 -0.91 -6.27
N TRP A 99 2.47 -0.25 -5.19
CA TRP A 99 1.65 -0.08 -3.98
C TRP A 99 0.45 0.85 -4.15
N LEU A 100 0.45 1.73 -5.15
CA LEU A 100 -0.73 2.52 -5.52
C LEU A 100 -1.75 1.69 -6.32
N LEU A 101 -1.30 0.78 -7.19
CA LEU A 101 -2.17 0.05 -8.13
C LEU A 101 -2.66 -1.30 -7.61
N VAL A 102 -1.82 -2.07 -6.91
CA VAL A 102 -2.17 -3.42 -6.47
C VAL A 102 -3.34 -3.40 -5.46
N PRO A 103 -3.33 -2.54 -4.42
CA PRO A 103 -4.49 -2.38 -3.55
C PRO A 103 -5.71 -1.81 -4.28
N ALA A 104 -5.54 -0.96 -5.29
CA ALA A 104 -6.65 -0.47 -6.10
C ALA A 104 -7.41 -1.63 -6.78
N GLY A 105 -6.68 -2.61 -7.33
CA GLY A 105 -7.26 -3.84 -7.86
C GLY A 105 -7.97 -4.69 -6.80
N GLY A 106 -7.37 -4.84 -5.62
CA GLY A 106 -7.98 -5.56 -4.49
C GLY A 106 -9.28 -4.91 -3.99
N LEU A 107 -9.30 -3.58 -3.89
CA LEU A 107 -10.46 -2.78 -3.51
C LEU A 107 -11.56 -2.82 -4.58
N ALA A 108 -11.21 -2.69 -5.86
CA ALA A 108 -12.17 -2.79 -6.95
C ALA A 108 -12.83 -4.17 -7.00
N TYR A 109 -12.05 -5.24 -6.80
CA TYR A 109 -12.56 -6.59 -6.70
C TYR A 109 -13.50 -6.74 -5.50
N THR A 110 -13.10 -6.22 -4.33
CA THR A 110 -13.90 -6.27 -3.09
C THR A 110 -15.24 -5.57 -3.27
N GLY A 111 -15.26 -4.36 -3.80
CA GLY A 111 -16.49 -3.59 -4.01
C GLY A 111 -17.48 -4.19 -5.02
N ARG A 112 -17.04 -5.14 -5.86
CA ARG A 112 -17.92 -5.90 -6.77
C ARG A 112 -18.47 -7.18 -6.15
N HIS A 113 -17.90 -7.65 -5.03
CA HIS A 113 -18.19 -8.97 -4.45
C HIS A 113 -18.66 -8.89 -2.98
N VAL A 114 -18.76 -7.69 -2.42
CA VAL A 114 -19.22 -7.45 -1.04
C VAL A 114 -20.33 -6.40 -1.07
N ASP A 115 -21.54 -6.78 -0.65
CA ASP A 115 -22.71 -5.90 -0.63
C ASP A 115 -22.68 -4.88 0.52
N ARG A 116 -21.82 -5.13 1.52
CA ARG A 116 -21.66 -4.25 2.67
C ARG A 116 -20.63 -3.16 2.36
N SER A 117 -21.03 -1.90 2.47
CA SER A 117 -20.17 -0.73 2.20
C SER A 117 -19.46 -0.73 0.82
N PRO A 118 -20.11 -1.12 -0.31
CA PRO A 118 -19.45 -1.29 -1.60
C PRO A 118 -18.78 0.00 -2.10
N LEU A 119 -19.36 1.17 -1.77
CA LEU A 119 -18.83 2.49 -2.12
C LEU A 119 -17.50 2.80 -1.44
N ALA A 120 -17.24 2.30 -0.23
CA ALA A 120 -15.95 2.50 0.44
C ALA A 120 -14.83 1.76 -0.31
N TYR A 121 -15.13 0.58 -0.84
CA TYR A 121 -14.18 -0.20 -1.62
C TYR A 121 -14.01 0.33 -3.04
N THR A 122 -15.09 0.60 -3.78
CA THR A 122 -15.01 1.11 -5.15
C THR A 122 -14.47 2.54 -5.20
N GLY A 123 -14.91 3.41 -4.28
CA GLY A 123 -14.37 4.75 -4.12
C GLY A 123 -12.90 4.72 -3.70
N GLY A 124 -12.54 3.85 -2.76
CA GLY A 124 -11.14 3.63 -2.37
C GLY A 124 -10.26 3.16 -3.53
N ALA A 125 -10.77 2.27 -4.38
CA ALA A 125 -10.08 1.83 -5.58
C ALA A 125 -9.85 2.97 -6.58
N VAL A 126 -10.88 3.79 -6.82
CA VAL A 126 -10.80 4.97 -7.71
C VAL A 126 -9.77 5.95 -7.19
N LEU A 127 -9.82 6.31 -5.90
CA LEU A 127 -8.85 7.22 -5.29
C LEU A 127 -7.43 6.66 -5.34
N SER A 128 -7.24 5.37 -5.09
CA SER A 128 -5.93 4.72 -5.22
C SER A 128 -5.38 4.78 -6.64
N ALA A 129 -6.22 4.53 -7.65
CA ALA A 129 -5.84 4.64 -9.06
C ALA A 129 -5.58 6.09 -9.50
N LEU A 130 -6.39 7.04 -9.05
CA LEU A 130 -6.19 8.48 -9.30
C LEU A 130 -4.88 8.96 -8.66
N GLY A 131 -4.59 8.53 -7.44
CA GLY A 131 -3.31 8.82 -6.78
C GLY A 131 -2.12 8.28 -7.55
N ALA A 132 -2.23 7.08 -8.14
CA ALA A 132 -1.22 6.54 -9.06
C ALA A 132 -1.01 7.43 -10.29
N ILE A 133 -2.10 7.87 -10.93
CA ILE A 133 -2.05 8.75 -12.11
C ILE A 133 -1.38 10.08 -11.75
N VAL A 134 -1.77 10.70 -10.64
CA VAL A 134 -1.20 11.98 -10.17
C VAL A 134 0.28 11.81 -9.83
N TYR A 135 0.66 10.72 -9.15
CA TYR A 135 2.06 10.44 -8.83
C TYR A 135 2.92 10.26 -10.08
N VAL A 136 2.45 9.46 -11.05
CA VAL A 136 3.17 9.24 -12.32
C VAL A 136 3.26 10.53 -13.13
N ALA A 137 2.17 11.28 -13.24
CA ALA A 137 2.16 12.58 -13.93
C ALA A 137 3.12 13.57 -13.24
N GLY A 138 3.12 13.63 -11.91
CA GLY A 138 4.07 14.44 -11.14
C GLY A 138 5.52 14.03 -11.40
N THR A 139 5.80 12.74 -11.54
CA THR A 139 7.15 12.24 -11.81
C THR A 139 7.63 12.59 -13.22
N VAL A 140 6.75 12.43 -14.23
CA VAL A 140 7.13 12.52 -15.64
C VAL A 140 7.01 13.95 -16.19
N VAL A 141 6.08 14.75 -15.68
CA VAL A 141 5.73 16.06 -16.25
C VAL A 141 6.30 17.22 -15.43
N SER A 142 6.10 17.23 -14.12
CA SER A 142 6.40 18.42 -13.29
C SER A 142 7.68 18.29 -12.47
N GLY A 143 8.00 17.10 -11.96
CA GLY A 143 9.03 16.90 -10.93
C GLY A 143 8.71 17.56 -9.59
N ASP A 144 7.49 18.10 -9.41
CA ASP A 144 7.09 18.87 -8.23
C ASP A 144 6.79 17.93 -7.04
N PRO A 145 7.54 18.02 -5.93
CA PRO A 145 7.30 17.21 -4.73
C PRO A 145 5.86 17.32 -4.19
N LEU A 146 5.20 18.47 -4.34
CA LEU A 146 3.82 18.65 -3.87
C LEU A 146 2.84 17.80 -4.68
N VAL A 147 3.04 17.67 -5.99
CA VAL A 147 2.20 16.84 -6.86
C VAL A 147 2.38 15.37 -6.53
N LEU A 148 3.63 14.94 -6.30
CA LEU A 148 3.93 13.57 -5.87
C LEU A 148 3.22 13.25 -4.55
N VAL A 149 3.40 14.12 -3.54
CA VAL A 149 2.79 13.97 -2.22
C VAL A 149 1.27 13.99 -2.29
N ALA A 150 0.67 14.83 -3.14
CA ALA A 150 -0.77 14.83 -3.35
C ALA A 150 -1.27 13.50 -3.90
N GLY A 151 -0.56 12.91 -4.87
CA GLY A 151 -0.88 11.58 -5.39
C GLY A 151 -0.84 10.50 -4.32
N LEU A 152 0.21 10.52 -3.48
CA LEU A 152 0.34 9.60 -2.34
C LEU A 152 -0.78 9.79 -1.31
N ALA A 153 -1.12 11.03 -0.97
CA ALA A 153 -2.17 11.34 0.00
C ALA A 153 -3.56 10.90 -0.49
N VAL A 154 -3.89 11.17 -1.75
CA VAL A 154 -5.17 10.75 -2.35
C VAL A 154 -5.32 9.22 -2.32
N ALA A 155 -4.27 8.49 -2.71
CA ALA A 155 -4.29 7.04 -2.64
C ALA A 155 -4.36 6.53 -1.19
N GLY A 156 -3.58 7.13 -0.28
CA GLY A 156 -3.59 6.78 1.13
C GLY A 156 -4.97 6.94 1.76
N VAL A 157 -5.69 8.02 1.45
CA VAL A 157 -7.09 8.22 1.88
C VAL A 157 -8.00 7.12 1.33
N GLY A 158 -7.90 6.83 0.02
CA GLY A 158 -8.71 5.80 -0.62
C GLY A 158 -8.50 4.41 -0.02
N GLN A 159 -7.25 4.00 0.13
CA GLN A 159 -6.89 2.70 0.71
C GLN A 159 -7.32 2.62 2.18
N THR A 160 -7.10 3.67 2.96
CA THR A 160 -7.49 3.72 4.38
C THR A 160 -9.01 3.64 4.53
N ALA A 161 -9.79 4.31 3.69
CA ALA A 161 -11.25 4.24 3.73
C ALA A 161 -11.77 2.81 3.53
N GLY A 162 -11.20 2.07 2.57
CA GLY A 162 -11.53 0.67 2.34
C GLY A 162 -11.19 -0.24 3.53
N ILE A 163 -10.03 -0.03 4.16
CA ILE A 163 -9.63 -0.80 5.35
C ILE A 163 -10.50 -0.48 6.57
N VAL A 164 -10.85 0.79 6.78
CA VAL A 164 -11.77 1.20 7.84
C VAL A 164 -13.14 0.56 7.65
N ALA A 165 -13.65 0.50 6.42
CA ALA A 165 -14.90 -0.20 6.11
C ALA A 165 -14.78 -1.70 6.46
N ALA A 166 -13.70 -2.36 6.03
CA ALA A 166 -13.47 -3.78 6.33
C ALA A 166 -13.45 -4.09 7.83
N VAL A 167 -12.86 -3.21 8.66
CA VAL A 167 -12.83 -3.37 10.11
C VAL A 167 -14.18 -3.09 10.77
N ARG A 168 -14.95 -2.11 10.27
CA ARG A 168 -16.28 -1.78 10.80
C ARG A 168 -17.33 -2.84 10.44
N ASP A 169 -17.13 -3.51 9.32
CA ASP A 169 -18.05 -4.49 8.76
C ASP A 169 -17.73 -5.94 9.19
N TYR A 170 -16.66 -6.12 9.96
CA TYR A 170 -16.26 -7.38 10.58
C TYR A 170 -17.15 -7.73 11.78
#